data_AF-A0A4Q3D024-F1
#
_entry.id   AF-A0A4Q3D024-F1
#
_cell.length_a   1.000
_cell.length_b   1.000
_cell.length_c   1.000
_cell.angle_alpha   90.00
_cell.angle_beta   90.00
_cell.angle_gamma   90.00
#
_symmetry.space_group_name_H-M   'P 1'
#
loop_
_entity.id
_entity.type
_entity.pdbx_description
1 polymer ?
#
loop_
_entity_poly.entity_id
_entity_poly.type
_entity_poly.pdbx_seq_one_letter_code
_entity_poly.pdbx_strand_id
1 'polypeptide(L)'
;MSKLCVAIKLRYSLPLIFLLPLTTLVYSCSRIKESNIASPCNVVPGKTLGTVSVSIYNTLGIKNEESIARQLEAEAQKLYPGSSAITNIRYDKSIAYADVVQ
;
A
#
# COMPACT_ATOMS: atom_id res chain seq x y z
N MET A 1 1.78 28.91 -3.23
CA MET A 1 2.72 27.94 -2.62
C MET A 1 2.27 26.54 -3.05
N SER A 2 2.79 26.06 -4.17
CA SER A 2 2.38 24.81 -4.80
C SER A 2 3.54 23.81 -4.72
N LYS A 3 3.33 22.66 -4.08
CA LYS A 3 4.33 21.60 -3.98
C LYS A 3 4.42 20.86 -5.32
N LEU A 4 5.57 20.98 -6.00
CA LEU A 4 5.93 20.18 -7.16
C LEU A 4 6.22 18.74 -6.71
N CYS A 5 5.42 17.77 -7.16
CA CYS A 5 5.84 16.37 -7.19
C CYS A 5 6.52 16.09 -8.53
N VAL A 6 7.83 15.87 -8.49
CA VAL A 6 8.65 15.42 -9.63
C VAL A 6 8.49 13.91 -9.74
N ALA A 7 7.73 13.44 -10.72
CA ALA A 7 7.73 12.04 -11.11
C ALA A 7 8.84 11.83 -12.15
N ILE A 8 9.90 11.11 -11.76
CA ILE A 8 11.00 10.70 -12.64
C ILE A 8 10.42 9.81 -13.73
N LYS A 9 10.33 10.36 -14.95
CA LYS A 9 10.00 9.60 -16.15
C LYS A 9 11.26 8.84 -16.57
N LEU A 10 11.40 7.59 -16.14
CA LEU A 10 12.39 6.65 -16.68
C LEU A 10 12.02 6.37 -18.14
N ARG A 11 12.56 7.19 -19.04
CA ARG A 11 12.61 6.92 -20.48
C ARG A 11 13.63 5.80 -20.68
N TYR A 12 13.19 4.55 -20.63
CA TYR A 12 13.96 3.48 -21.25
C TYR A 12 13.75 3.54 -22.76
N SER A 13 14.72 4.18 -23.41
CA SER A 13 15.03 4.02 -24.83
C SER A 13 15.33 2.55 -25.09
N LEU A 14 14.61 1.93 -26.03
CA LEU A 14 15.04 0.66 -26.60
C LEU A 14 16.46 0.81 -27.17
N PRO A 15 17.29 -0.23 -27.03
CA PRO A 15 18.04 -0.70 -28.16
C PRO A 15 17.46 -2.05 -28.59
N LEU A 16 17.05 -2.04 -29.85
CA LEU A 16 17.02 -3.18 -30.75
C LEU A 16 18.28 -4.07 -30.54
N ILE A 17 18.10 -5.39 -30.70
CA ILE A 17 19.07 -6.40 -31.19
C ILE A 17 19.47 -7.52 -30.19
N PHE A 18 18.99 -8.71 -30.56
CA PHE A 18 19.63 -10.04 -30.55
C PHE A 18 19.53 -10.99 -29.32
N LEU A 19 18.89 -12.13 -29.65
CA LEU A 19 19.27 -13.53 -29.36
C LEU A 19 19.37 -14.00 -27.89
N LEU A 20 18.38 -14.80 -27.45
CA LEU A 20 18.53 -16.25 -27.20
C LEU A 20 17.24 -16.81 -26.54
N PRO A 21 16.68 -17.94 -27.01
CA PRO A 21 15.48 -18.53 -26.43
C PRO A 21 15.87 -19.58 -25.38
N LEU A 22 15.39 -19.46 -24.14
CA LEU A 22 15.33 -20.61 -23.23
C LEU A 22 14.29 -20.38 -22.13
N THR A 23 13.14 -21.04 -22.32
CA THR A 23 12.23 -21.65 -21.35
C THR A 23 12.38 -21.19 -19.88
N THR A 24 11.31 -20.71 -19.24
CA THR A 24 10.45 -21.63 -18.48
C THR A 24 9.08 -21.03 -18.18
N LEU A 25 8.09 -21.91 -18.35
CA LEU A 25 6.66 -21.75 -18.20
C LEU A 25 6.27 -21.80 -16.72
N VAL A 26 5.65 -20.76 -16.15
CA VAL A 26 4.83 -20.87 -14.93
C VAL A 26 3.74 -19.80 -15.04
N TYR A 27 2.59 -20.15 -15.62
CA TYR A 27 1.36 -20.54 -14.91
C TYR A 27 0.57 -19.34 -14.35
N SER A 28 -0.59 -19.12 -14.99
CA SER A 28 -1.88 -18.59 -14.49
C SER A 28 -1.89 -17.29 -13.65
N CYS A 29 -2.80 -16.34 -13.81
CA CYS A 29 -4.16 -16.41 -14.29
C CYS A 29 -4.60 -15.00 -14.70
N SER A 30 -5.28 -14.91 -15.83
CA SER A 30 -5.93 -13.71 -16.31
C SER A 30 -7.01 -13.26 -15.34
N ARG A 31 -6.94 -12.02 -14.85
CA ARG A 31 -8.04 -11.03 -14.87
C ARG A 31 -7.45 -9.69 -14.44
N ILE A 32 -6.90 -8.94 -15.39
CA ILE A 32 -6.90 -7.48 -15.25
C ILE A 32 -8.38 -7.11 -15.35
N LYS A 33 -9.06 -7.04 -14.19
CA LYS A 33 -10.27 -6.25 -14.08
C LYS A 33 -9.80 -4.82 -14.24
N GLU A 34 -9.81 -4.38 -15.48
CA GLU A 34 -9.88 -2.99 -15.86
C GLU A 34 -11.19 -2.44 -15.30
N SER A 35 -11.20 -2.09 -14.01
CA SER A 35 -12.20 -1.22 -13.46
C SER A 35 -11.59 0.17 -13.45
N ASN A 36 -11.71 0.81 -14.61
CA ASN A 36 -11.78 2.24 -14.74
C ASN A 36 -12.77 2.79 -13.72
N ILE A 37 -12.30 3.14 -12.53
CA ILE A 37 -12.83 4.25 -11.76
C ILE A 37 -11.62 4.84 -11.05
N ALA A 38 -11.15 5.99 -11.54
CA ALA A 38 -10.54 6.98 -10.67
C ALA A 38 -11.62 7.37 -9.65
N SER A 39 -11.84 6.50 -8.65
CA SER A 39 -12.68 6.85 -7.54
C SER A 39 -11.77 7.68 -6.64
N PRO A 40 -12.20 8.87 -6.18
CA PRO A 40 -11.52 9.46 -5.04
C PRO A 40 -11.39 8.35 -3.99
N CYS A 41 -10.28 8.26 -3.26
CA CYS A 41 -10.28 7.48 -2.03
C CYS A 41 -11.51 7.96 -1.28
N ASN A 42 -12.59 7.19 -1.35
CA ASN A 42 -13.90 7.61 -0.91
C ASN A 42 -13.74 7.39 0.57
N VAL A 43 -13.22 8.42 1.23
CA VAL A 43 -13.19 8.51 2.69
C VAL A 43 -14.67 8.60 3.00
N VAL A 44 -15.32 7.44 3.07
CA VAL A 44 -16.63 7.31 3.69
C VAL A 44 -16.44 8.06 5.01
N PRO A 45 -17.26 9.07 5.33
CA PRO A 45 -17.19 9.74 6.61
C PRO A 45 -17.73 8.76 7.67
N GLY A 46 -16.99 7.67 7.87
CA GLY A 46 -17.14 6.75 8.96
C GLY A 46 -16.61 7.45 10.20
N LYS A 47 -17.27 7.20 11.33
CA LYS A 47 -16.85 7.76 12.60
C LYS A 47 -15.44 7.24 12.90
N THR A 48 -14.47 8.14 13.06
CA THR A 48 -13.14 7.76 13.54
C THR A 48 -13.26 7.25 14.97
N LEU A 49 -12.89 6.00 15.19
CA LEU A 49 -12.92 5.36 16.51
C LEU A 49 -11.67 5.71 17.33
N GLY A 50 -10.54 5.89 16.65
CA GLY A 50 -9.27 6.28 17.26
C GLY A 50 -8.10 6.09 16.30
N THR A 51 -6.89 6.00 16.86
CA THR A 51 -5.65 5.78 16.10
C THR A 51 -4.95 4.55 16.64
N VAL A 52 -4.36 3.75 15.76
CA VAL A 52 -3.49 2.61 16.09
C VAL A 52 -2.09 2.85 15.58
N SER A 53 -1.12 2.15 16.17
CA SER A 53 0.28 2.29 15.81
C SER A 53 1.03 0.97 15.81
N VAL A 54 1.96 0.78 14.87
CA VAL A 54 2.84 -0.39 14.79
C VAL A 54 4.27 0.03 14.51
N SER A 55 5.25 -0.73 15.02
CA SER A 55 6.65 -0.54 14.66
C SER A 55 6.89 -0.93 13.20
N ILE A 56 7.64 -0.10 12.46
CA ILE A 56 8.04 -0.41 11.07
C ILE A 56 9.23 -1.36 11.02
N TYR A 57 9.91 -1.59 12.13
CA TYR A 57 11.04 -2.51 12.20
C TYR A 57 10.61 -3.91 12.63
N ASN A 58 11.26 -4.92 12.08
CA ASN A 58 11.26 -6.30 12.55
C ASN A 58 12.70 -6.82 12.69
N THR A 59 12.86 -8.08 13.06
CA THR A 59 14.17 -8.74 13.19
C THR A 59 14.95 -8.83 11.88
N LEU A 60 14.28 -8.69 10.73
CA LEU A 60 14.85 -8.75 9.38
C LEU A 60 15.11 -7.35 8.78
N GLY A 61 14.81 -6.27 9.51
CA GLY A 61 14.98 -4.89 9.05
C GLY A 61 13.67 -4.10 8.97
N ILE A 62 13.53 -3.25 7.96
CA ILE A 62 12.33 -2.42 7.76
C ILE A 62 11.26 -3.26 7.06
N LYS A 63 10.05 -3.29 7.63
CA LYS A 63 8.87 -3.93 7.05
C LYS A 63 8.46 -3.19 5.77
N ASN A 64 7.97 -3.93 4.78
CA ASN A 64 7.35 -3.31 3.62
C ASN A 64 5.98 -2.69 3.99
N GLU A 65 5.51 -1.76 3.15
CA GLU A 65 4.27 -1.02 3.41
C GLU A 65 3.04 -1.94 3.55
N GLU A 66 2.97 -3.00 2.76
CA GLU A 66 1.87 -3.98 2.83
C GLU A 66 1.82 -4.72 4.17
N SER A 67 2.98 -5.13 4.69
CA SER A 67 3.08 -5.78 6.00
C SER A 67 2.70 -4.83 7.13
N ILE A 68 3.10 -3.56 7.01
CA ILE A 68 2.74 -2.51 7.97
C ILE A 68 1.22 -2.28 7.96
N ALA A 69 0.61 -2.15 6.79
CA ALA A 69 -0.83 -1.97 6.66
C ALA A 69 -1.62 -3.14 7.26
N ARG A 70 -1.24 -4.39 6.95
CA ARG A 70 -1.86 -5.59 7.55
C ARG A 70 -1.74 -5.64 9.07
N GLN A 71 -0.60 -5.21 9.62
CA GLN A 71 -0.43 -5.16 11.07
C GLN A 71 -1.26 -4.04 11.70
N LEU A 72 -1.38 -2.88 11.06
CA LEU A 72 -2.27 -1.81 11.50
C LEU A 72 -3.73 -2.26 11.50
N GLU A 73 -4.18 -2.98 10.47
CA GLU A 73 -5.51 -3.58 10.42
C GLU A 73 -5.73 -4.60 11.54
N ALA A 74 -4.74 -5.48 11.77
CA ALA A 74 -4.81 -6.46 12.85
C ALA A 74 -4.89 -5.80 14.24
N GLU A 75 -4.12 -4.74 14.49
CA GLU A 75 -4.19 -3.97 15.74
C GLU A 75 -5.51 -3.18 15.85
N ALA A 76 -6.02 -2.64 14.75
CA ALA A 76 -7.31 -1.98 14.71
C ALA A 76 -8.44 -2.93 15.11
N GLN A 77 -8.47 -4.16 14.58
CA GLN A 77 -9.49 -5.15 14.92
C GLN A 77 -9.41 -5.61 16.38
N LYS A 78 -8.20 -5.65 16.98
CA LYS A 78 -8.03 -6.00 18.40
C LYS A 78 -8.54 -4.91 19.33
N LEU A 79 -8.19 -3.64 19.04
CA LEU A 79 -8.52 -2.50 19.91
C LEU A 79 -9.95 -1.99 19.68
N TYR A 80 -10.44 -2.09 18.45
CA TYR A 80 -11.74 -1.60 18.03
C TYR A 80 -12.52 -2.72 17.32
N PRO A 81 -13.04 -3.71 18.06
CA PRO A 81 -13.81 -4.79 17.48
C PRO A 81 -15.02 -4.23 16.72
N GLY A 82 -15.17 -4.60 15.45
CA GLY A 82 -16.21 -4.07 14.56
C GLY A 82 -15.80 -2.82 13.77
N SER A 83 -14.53 -2.41 13.81
CA SER A 83 -13.97 -1.45 12.84
C SER A 83 -14.09 -1.97 11.40
N SER A 84 -14.42 -1.10 10.45
CA SER A 84 -14.59 -1.46 9.04
C SER A 84 -13.31 -1.29 8.23
N ALA A 85 -12.49 -0.28 8.56
CA ALA A 85 -11.25 0.01 7.84
C ALA A 85 -10.25 0.83 8.66
N ILE A 86 -9.03 0.92 8.14
CA ILE A 86 -8.02 1.91 8.54
C ILE A 86 -7.84 2.95 7.44
N THR A 87 -7.51 4.18 7.81
CA THR A 87 -7.30 5.31 6.89
C THR A 87 -6.11 6.14 7.34
N ASN A 88 -5.66 7.07 6.50
CA ASN A 88 -4.69 8.11 6.88
C ASN A 88 -3.42 7.53 7.52
N ILE A 89 -2.78 6.60 6.81
CA ILE A 89 -1.55 5.96 7.28
C ILE A 89 -0.42 7.00 7.27
N ARG A 90 0.21 7.20 8.42
CA ARG A 90 1.28 8.18 8.65
C ARG A 90 2.50 7.47 9.22
N TYR A 91 3.69 7.92 8.85
CA TYR A 91 4.94 7.37 9.34
C TYR A 91 5.69 8.43 10.14
N ASP A 92 6.09 8.09 11.37
CA ASP A 92 6.99 8.91 12.19
C ASP A 92 8.13 8.04 12.71
N LYS A 93 9.34 8.33 12.24
CA LYS A 93 10.59 7.62 12.56
C LYS A 93 10.45 6.12 12.39
N SER A 94 10.26 5.40 13.50
CA SER A 94 10.21 3.95 13.61
C SER A 94 8.80 3.39 13.75
N ILE A 95 7.78 4.24 13.67
CA ILE A 95 6.38 3.88 13.95
C ILE A 95 5.49 4.33 12.79
N ALA A 96 4.58 3.45 12.40
CA ALA A 96 3.46 3.78 11.51
C ALA A 96 2.19 3.91 12.34
N TYR A 97 1.34 4.87 11.96
CA TYR A 97 0.07 5.19 12.59
C TYR A 97 -1.05 5.10 11.55
N ALA A 98 -2.25 4.72 11.96
CA ALA A 98 -3.43 4.79 11.12
C ALA A 98 -4.68 5.14 11.93
N ASP A 99 -5.58 5.89 11.33
CA ASP A 99 -6.88 6.22 11.90
C ASP A 99 -7.86 5.08 11.63
N VAL A 100 -8.58 4.62 12.65
CA VAL A 100 -9.55 3.52 12.57
C VAL A 100 -10.94 4.09 12.37
N VAL A 101 -11.70 3.55 11.42
CA VAL A 101 -13.07 3.97 11.12
C VAL A 101 -14.06 2.82 11.25
N GLN A 102 -15.31 3.18 11.55
CA GLN A 102 -16.47 2.29 11.57
C GLN A 102 -17.39 2.57 10.39
#